data_AF-A0A9P8EZN2-F1
#
_entry.id   AF-A0A9P8EZN2-F1
#
_cell.length_a   1.000
_cell.length_b   1.000
_cell.length_c   1.000
_cell.angle_alpha   90.00
_cell.angle_beta   90.00
_cell.angle_gamma   90.00
#
_symmetry.space_group_name_H-M   'P 1'
#
loop_
_entity.id
_entity.type
_entity.pdbx_description
1 polymer ?
#
loop_
_entity_poly.entity_id
_entity_poly.type
_entity_poly.pdbx_seq_one_letter_code
_entity_poly.pdbx_strand_id
1 'polypeptide(L)'
;QPGVPKFFRWMSERYPAISQLIAENRIPEFDALYLDMNGIIHNCTHKDGDHVTKRMTEEEMFIAIFNYIEHLFGKIKPKQLFFMAIDGVAPRAKMNQQRARRFRTALDAENAREKAIAAGTEMPKEAPFDSNCITPGTEFMARLTQHLKYFIAKKVSEDIDWQGPEIVLSGHEVPGEGEHKIMEYIRKAKSQPDYDPNVRHCLYGLDADLIMLGLLSHDPHFCLLREEVTFGRQSKAKSKELEHQNFYLMHLCIVREYLELE
;
A
#
# COMPACT_ATOMS: atom_id res chain seq x y z
N GLN A 1 -2.67 9.60 7.85
CA GLN A 1 -3.09 10.11 6.53
C GLN A 1 -4.33 10.98 6.67
N PRO A 2 -4.80 11.68 5.62
CA PRO A 2 -6.24 11.89 5.47
C PRO A 2 -6.95 10.52 5.58
N GLY A 3 -8.16 10.54 6.11
CA GLY A 3 -8.79 9.34 6.63
C GLY A 3 -9.50 9.66 7.92
N VAL A 4 -10.74 9.20 8.02
CA VAL A 4 -11.51 9.31 9.25
C VAL A 4 -10.80 8.47 10.32
N PRO A 5 -10.25 9.07 11.40
CA PRO A 5 -9.44 8.34 12.36
C PRO A 5 -10.22 7.16 12.94
N LYS A 6 -9.59 5.99 12.99
CA LYS A 6 -10.19 4.74 13.51
C LYS A 6 -11.44 4.27 12.76
N PHE A 7 -11.74 4.80 11.57
CA PHE A 7 -12.94 4.42 10.82
C PHE A 7 -12.96 2.95 10.43
N PHE A 8 -11.85 2.42 9.90
CA PHE A 8 -11.72 0.99 9.61
C PHE A 8 -12.02 0.15 10.86
N ARG A 9 -11.42 0.50 12.00
CA ARG A 9 -11.67 -0.19 13.26
C ARG A 9 -13.13 -0.15 13.67
N TRP A 10 -13.75 1.02 13.63
CA TRP A 10 -15.16 1.19 13.98
C TRP A 10 -16.06 0.35 13.06
N MET A 11 -15.79 0.35 11.76
CA MET A 11 -16.56 -0.41 10.78
C MET A 11 -16.41 -1.92 10.99
N SER A 12 -15.18 -2.41 11.23
CA SER A 12 -14.93 -3.83 11.51
C SER A 12 -15.54 -4.30 12.85
N GLU A 13 -15.57 -3.43 13.87
CA GLU A 13 -16.23 -3.72 15.15
C GLU A 13 -17.77 -3.72 15.01
N ARG A 14 -18.33 -2.82 14.18
CA ARG A 14 -19.77 -2.70 13.95
C ARG A 14 -20.33 -3.78 13.03
N TYR A 15 -19.61 -4.14 11.97
CA TYR A 15 -20.01 -5.15 10.98
C TYR A 15 -18.94 -6.24 10.86
N PRO A 16 -18.92 -7.23 11.77
CA PRO A 16 -17.83 -8.21 11.83
C PRO A 16 -17.68 -9.09 10.59
N ALA A 17 -18.74 -9.28 9.81
CA ALA A 17 -18.75 -10.17 8.64
C ALA A 17 -18.12 -9.54 7.38
N ILE A 18 -17.76 -8.25 7.40
CA ILE A 18 -17.22 -7.57 6.22
C ILE A 18 -15.78 -7.99 5.90
N SER A 19 -15.04 -8.57 6.86
CA SER A 19 -13.62 -8.90 6.70
C SER A 19 -13.39 -10.41 6.78
N GLN A 20 -12.73 -10.96 5.77
CA GLN A 20 -12.37 -12.38 5.67
C GLN A 20 -10.85 -12.55 5.72
N LEU A 21 -10.35 -13.39 6.62
CA LEU A 21 -8.94 -13.77 6.62
C LEU A 21 -8.60 -14.57 5.35
N ILE A 22 -7.50 -14.18 4.69
CA ILE A 22 -6.95 -14.93 3.56
C ILE A 22 -6.29 -16.20 4.08
N ALA A 23 -6.83 -17.34 3.65
CA ALA A 23 -6.18 -18.64 3.72
C ALA A 23 -5.96 -19.15 2.29
N GLU A 24 -4.87 -19.88 2.03
CA GLU A 24 -4.42 -20.27 0.69
C GLU A 24 -5.51 -20.92 -0.19
N ASN A 25 -6.49 -21.60 0.40
CA ASN A 25 -7.54 -22.32 -0.31
C ASN A 25 -8.90 -21.60 -0.38
N ARG A 26 -9.01 -20.33 0.02
CA ARG A 26 -10.31 -19.62 0.17
C ARG A 26 -10.34 -18.20 -0.41
N ILE A 27 -9.46 -17.87 -1.33
CA ILE A 27 -9.41 -16.54 -1.95
C ILE A 27 -10.36 -16.55 -3.16
N PRO A 28 -11.35 -15.64 -3.22
CA PRO A 28 -12.12 -15.43 -4.45
C PRO A 28 -11.20 -15.07 -5.60
N GLU A 29 -11.54 -15.47 -6.81
CA GLU A 29 -10.80 -15.01 -7.97
C GLU A 29 -11.06 -13.52 -8.23
N PHE A 30 -10.03 -12.79 -8.64
CA PHE A 30 -10.10 -11.37 -8.98
C PHE A 30 -9.65 -11.14 -10.42
N ASP A 31 -10.30 -10.21 -11.09
CA ASP A 31 -9.94 -9.83 -12.46
C ASP A 31 -8.87 -8.73 -12.43
N ALA A 32 -8.98 -7.80 -11.48
CA ALA A 32 -8.06 -6.68 -11.35
C ALA A 32 -7.50 -6.54 -9.92
N LEU A 33 -6.18 -6.41 -9.82
CA LEU A 33 -5.47 -6.05 -8.59
C LEU A 33 -4.86 -4.66 -8.73
N TYR A 34 -5.12 -3.78 -7.76
CA TYR A 34 -4.58 -2.43 -7.68
C TYR A 34 -3.73 -2.28 -6.41
N LEU A 35 -2.51 -1.76 -6.54
CA LEU A 35 -1.63 -1.47 -5.41
C LEU A 35 -1.45 0.03 -5.25
N ASP A 36 -1.86 0.57 -4.10
CA ASP A 36 -1.31 1.83 -3.62
C ASP A 36 0.09 1.57 -3.02
N MET A 37 1.11 1.95 -3.78
CA MET A 37 2.50 1.63 -3.49
C MET A 37 3.07 2.46 -2.33
N ASN A 38 2.48 3.60 -1.98
CA ASN A 38 3.05 4.50 -0.99
C ASN A 38 3.19 3.83 0.39
N GLY A 39 2.17 3.07 0.81
CA GLY A 39 2.24 2.29 2.04
C GLY A 39 3.35 1.23 2.01
N ILE A 40 3.50 0.54 0.87
CA ILE A 40 4.54 -0.49 0.67
C ILE A 40 5.94 0.15 0.77
N ILE A 41 6.17 1.24 0.05
CA ILE A 41 7.47 1.94 0.04
C ILE A 41 7.82 2.40 1.45
N HIS A 42 6.88 2.98 2.19
CA HIS A 42 7.12 3.40 3.57
C HIS A 42 7.45 2.21 4.49
N ASN A 43 6.67 1.13 4.45
CA ASN A 43 6.87 -0.04 5.32
C ASN A 43 8.17 -0.82 4.99
N CYS A 44 8.57 -0.87 3.72
CA CYS A 44 9.79 -1.55 3.30
C CYS A 44 11.06 -0.73 3.58
N THR A 45 10.93 0.60 3.69
CA THR A 45 12.05 1.51 4.02
C THR A 45 12.17 1.79 5.51
N HIS A 46 11.09 1.59 6.28
CA HIS A 46 11.03 1.79 7.72
C HIS A 46 10.33 0.58 8.34
N LYS A 47 11.07 -0.34 8.96
CA LYS A 47 10.41 -1.38 9.76
C LYS A 47 10.03 -0.80 11.12
N ASP A 48 8.78 -1.00 11.53
CA ASP A 48 8.35 -0.68 12.89
C ASP A 48 9.28 -1.37 13.90
N GLY A 49 9.89 -0.57 14.78
CA GLY A 49 10.89 -1.05 15.74
C GLY A 49 12.34 -1.01 15.26
N ASP A 50 12.63 -0.39 14.10
CA ASP A 50 14.00 -0.05 13.75
C ASP A 50 14.59 0.87 14.83
N HIS A 51 15.49 0.28 15.62
CA HIS A 51 16.36 1.03 16.50
C HIS A 51 17.07 2.11 15.68
N VAL A 52 17.31 3.27 16.28
CA VAL A 52 18.04 4.41 15.67
C VAL A 52 19.42 3.99 15.10
N THR A 53 19.88 2.79 15.45
CA THR A 53 21.13 2.15 15.03
C THR A 53 21.04 1.30 13.77
N LYS A 54 19.85 0.90 13.30
CA LYS A 54 19.77 0.08 12.08
C LYS A 54 19.93 0.95 10.84
N ARG A 55 20.63 0.42 9.85
CA ARG A 55 20.78 1.00 8.52
C ARG A 55 20.34 -0.04 7.50
N MET A 56 19.66 0.42 6.45
CA MET A 56 19.33 -0.37 5.28
C MET A 56 19.86 0.37 4.06
N THR A 57 20.43 -0.37 3.11
CA THR A 57 20.86 0.20 1.83
C THR A 57 19.66 0.38 0.90
N GLU A 58 19.78 1.25 -0.11
CA GLU A 58 18.72 1.40 -1.13
C GLU A 58 18.43 0.07 -1.85
N GLU A 59 19.45 -0.75 -2.09
CA GLU A 59 19.30 -2.07 -2.73
C GLU A 59 18.45 -3.01 -1.87
N GLU A 60 18.72 -3.07 -0.56
CA GLU A 60 17.92 -3.87 0.38
C GLU A 60 16.47 -3.39 0.44
N MET A 61 16.25 -2.07 0.39
CA MET A 61 14.90 -1.49 0.34
C MET A 61 14.16 -1.88 -0.93
N PHE A 62 14.82 -1.80 -2.10
CA PHE A 62 14.22 -2.17 -3.38
C PHE A 62 13.88 -3.66 -3.44
N ILE A 63 14.77 -4.53 -2.96
CA ILE A 63 14.48 -5.97 -2.85
C ILE A 63 13.29 -6.22 -1.93
N ALA A 64 13.21 -5.54 -0.78
CA ALA A 64 12.07 -5.66 0.12
C ALA A 64 10.75 -5.24 -0.54
N ILE A 65 10.76 -4.15 -1.31
CA ILE A 65 9.59 -3.70 -2.09
C ILE A 65 9.18 -4.75 -3.13
N PHE A 66 10.14 -5.30 -3.88
CA PHE A 66 9.87 -6.31 -4.91
C PHE A 66 9.27 -7.59 -4.35
N ASN A 67 9.84 -8.10 -3.26
CA ASN A 67 9.33 -9.28 -2.57
C ASN A 67 7.91 -9.03 -2.06
N TYR A 68 7.62 -7.81 -1.59
CA TYR A 68 6.29 -7.45 -1.13
C TYR A 68 5.27 -7.41 -2.27
N ILE A 69 5.61 -6.79 -3.41
CA ILE A 69 4.77 -6.77 -4.62
C ILE A 69 4.50 -8.20 -5.10
N GLU A 70 5.54 -9.02 -5.21
CA GLU A 70 5.43 -10.41 -5.64
C GLU A 70 4.54 -11.23 -4.70
N HIS A 71 4.68 -11.03 -3.39
CA HIS A 71 3.86 -11.70 -2.41
C HIS A 71 2.37 -11.36 -2.54
N LEU A 72 2.04 -10.07 -2.73
CA LEU A 72 0.66 -9.64 -2.97
C LEU A 72 0.12 -10.20 -4.28
N PHE A 73 0.92 -10.15 -5.35
CA PHE A 73 0.54 -10.69 -6.65
C PHE A 73 0.27 -12.20 -6.57
N GLY A 74 1.17 -12.97 -5.94
CA GLY A 74 1.03 -14.42 -5.78
C GLY A 74 -0.14 -14.84 -4.89
N LYS A 75 -0.58 -13.98 -3.96
CA LYS A 75 -1.79 -14.21 -3.15
C LYS A 75 -3.07 -14.00 -3.96
N ILE A 76 -3.14 -12.93 -4.75
CA ILE A 76 -4.40 -12.52 -5.40
C ILE A 76 -4.55 -13.13 -6.80
N LYS A 77 -3.45 -13.29 -7.53
CA LYS A 77 -3.39 -13.87 -8.89
C LYS A 77 -4.43 -13.24 -9.84
N PRO A 78 -4.33 -11.92 -10.11
CA PRO A 78 -5.29 -11.21 -10.95
C PRO A 78 -5.32 -11.81 -12.37
N LYS A 79 -6.52 -11.96 -12.93
CA LYS A 79 -6.70 -12.60 -14.25
C LYS A 79 -6.51 -11.66 -15.44
N GLN A 80 -6.82 -10.38 -15.28
CA GLN A 80 -6.89 -9.43 -16.39
C GLN A 80 -5.96 -8.24 -16.20
N LEU A 81 -5.89 -7.65 -15.00
CA LEU A 81 -5.16 -6.41 -14.77
C LEU A 81 -4.36 -6.43 -13.46
N PHE A 82 -3.11 -5.98 -13.53
CA PHE A 82 -2.30 -5.64 -12.37
C PHE A 82 -1.79 -4.19 -12.45
N PHE A 83 -2.37 -3.32 -11.62
CA PHE A 83 -2.10 -1.88 -11.64
C PHE A 83 -1.34 -1.45 -10.39
N MET A 84 -0.16 -0.86 -10.55
CA MET A 84 0.66 -0.31 -9.47
C MET A 84 0.70 1.21 -9.56
N ALA A 85 0.29 1.89 -8.49
CA ALA A 85 0.22 3.35 -8.43
C ALA A 85 1.20 3.89 -7.39
N ILE A 86 2.09 4.78 -7.82
CA ILE A 86 2.98 5.55 -6.96
C ILE A 86 2.47 7.00 -6.95
N ASP A 87 2.44 7.66 -5.79
CA ASP A 87 2.11 9.08 -5.69
C ASP A 87 3.00 9.91 -6.63
N GLY A 88 2.36 10.72 -7.46
CA GLY A 88 2.96 11.84 -8.17
C GLY A 88 2.68 13.16 -7.46
N VAL A 89 2.79 14.27 -8.20
CA VAL A 89 2.50 15.60 -7.65
C VAL A 89 1.04 15.68 -7.19
N ALA A 90 0.84 15.88 -5.89
CA ALA A 90 -0.46 15.94 -5.23
C ALA A 90 -1.09 17.35 -5.27
N PRO A 91 -2.41 17.49 -5.11
CA PRO A 91 -3.09 18.76 -4.97
C PRO A 91 -2.65 19.53 -3.72
N ARG A 92 -2.78 20.86 -3.77
CA ARG A 92 -2.33 21.78 -2.71
C ARG A 92 -2.87 21.44 -1.32
N ALA A 93 -4.11 20.97 -1.23
CA ALA A 93 -4.72 20.54 0.04
C ALA A 93 -3.92 19.42 0.70
N LYS A 94 -3.59 18.35 -0.04
CA LYS A 94 -2.77 17.24 0.46
C LYS A 94 -1.34 17.68 0.71
N MET A 95 -0.76 18.54 -0.13
CA MET A 95 0.61 19.05 0.07
C MET A 95 0.81 19.72 1.44
N ASN A 96 -0.15 20.53 1.89
CA ASN A 96 -0.07 21.17 3.21
C ASN A 96 -0.06 20.14 4.35
N GLN A 97 -0.88 19.11 4.24
CA GLN A 97 -0.94 18.02 5.22
C GLN A 97 0.33 17.17 5.21
N GLN A 98 0.84 16.82 4.02
CA GLN A 98 2.09 16.09 3.86
C GLN A 98 3.27 16.88 4.45
N ARG A 99 3.33 18.20 4.21
CA ARG A 99 4.35 19.09 4.79
C ARG A 99 4.32 19.07 6.31
N ALA A 100 3.15 19.22 6.92
CA ALA A 100 3.01 19.20 8.39
C ALA A 100 3.45 17.85 9.00
N ARG A 101 3.09 16.74 8.35
CA ARG A 101 3.53 15.40 8.77
C ARG A 101 5.04 15.23 8.69
N ARG A 102 5.65 15.63 7.56
CA ARG A 102 7.10 15.52 7.35
C ARG A 102 7.90 16.33 8.37
N PHE A 103 7.44 17.55 8.67
CA PHE A 103 8.05 18.38 9.69
C PHE A 103 8.03 17.70 11.07
N ARG A 104 6.88 17.09 11.43
CA ARG A 104 6.76 16.34 12.68
C ARG A 104 7.68 15.11 12.71
N THR A 105 7.70 14.31 11.66
CA THR A 105 8.56 13.12 11.57
C THR A 105 10.04 13.48 11.68
N ALA A 106 10.48 14.56 11.04
CA ALA A 106 11.86 15.04 11.15
C ALA A 106 12.22 15.44 12.60
N LEU A 107 11.33 16.20 13.25
CA LEU A 107 11.49 16.61 14.65
C LEU A 107 11.50 15.40 15.61
N ASP A 108 10.60 14.43 15.41
CA ASP A 108 10.54 13.22 16.22
C ASP A 108 11.80 12.36 16.07
N ALA A 109 12.35 12.26 14.85
CA ALA A 109 13.60 11.56 14.57
C ALA A 109 14.81 12.23 15.22
N GLU A 110 14.87 13.57 15.19
CA GLU A 110 15.90 14.37 15.87
C GLU A 110 15.84 14.16 17.39
N ASN A 111 14.66 14.31 18.00
CA ASN A 111 14.45 14.09 19.42
C ASN A 111 14.79 12.64 19.86
N ALA A 112 14.45 11.64 19.03
CA ALA A 112 14.78 10.25 19.30
C ALA A 112 16.29 10.00 19.28
N ARG A 113 17.00 10.63 18.33
CA ARG A 113 18.46 10.57 18.23
C ARG A 113 19.14 11.22 19.43
N GLU A 114 18.71 12.41 19.85
CA GLU A 114 19.26 13.09 21.02
C GLU A 114 19.09 12.25 22.30
N LYS A 115 17.90 11.65 22.49
CA LYS A 115 17.64 10.73 23.61
C LYS A 115 18.55 9.50 23.58
N ALA A 116 18.80 8.92 22.40
CA ALA A 116 19.68 7.76 22.25
C ALA A 116 21.14 8.11 22.63
N ILE A 117 21.62 9.28 22.20
CA ILE A 117 22.96 9.79 22.54
C ILE A 117 23.07 10.06 24.04
N ALA A 118 22.06 10.73 24.63
CA ALA A 118 22.01 10.99 26.07
C ALA A 118 21.96 9.70 26.91
N ALA A 119 21.36 8.63 26.37
CA ALA A 119 21.35 7.30 26.98
C ALA A 119 22.65 6.50 26.74
N GLY A 120 23.66 7.08 26.08
CA GLY A 120 24.94 6.43 25.80
C GLY A 120 24.89 5.38 24.67
N THR A 121 23.88 5.41 23.81
CA THR A 121 23.78 4.49 22.67
C THR A 121 24.76 4.90 21.59
N GLU A 122 25.64 3.98 21.18
CA GLU A 122 26.57 4.24 20.07
C GLU A 122 25.80 4.32 18.75
N MET A 123 26.00 5.42 18.03
CA MET A 123 25.29 5.70 16.80
C MET A 123 26.11 5.21 15.60
N PRO A 124 25.47 4.62 14.57
CA PRO A 124 26.15 4.28 13.33
C PRO A 124 26.77 5.52 12.69
N LYS A 125 27.93 5.32 12.05
CA LYS A 125 28.63 6.38 11.32
C LYS A 125 27.83 6.88 10.11
N GLU A 126 27.06 5.99 9.50
CA GLU A 126 26.20 6.30 8.37
C GLU A 126 24.96 7.08 8.81
N ALA A 127 24.56 8.03 7.98
CA ALA A 127 23.30 8.76 8.18
C ALA A 127 22.11 7.79 8.08
N PRO A 128 21.05 8.00 8.90
CA PRO A 128 19.81 7.25 8.72
C PRO A 128 19.18 7.60 7.36
N PHE A 129 18.38 6.69 6.84
CA PHE A 129 17.57 6.94 5.66
C PHE A 129 16.58 8.07 5.92
N ASP A 130 16.54 9.08 5.05
CA ASP A 130 15.58 10.18 5.15
C ASP A 130 14.30 9.86 4.38
N SER A 131 13.25 9.48 5.10
CA SER A 131 11.91 9.20 4.56
C SER A 131 11.33 10.32 3.69
N ASN A 132 11.79 11.57 3.84
CA ASN A 132 11.33 12.68 3.01
C ASN A 132 11.72 12.50 1.54
N CYS A 133 12.69 11.64 1.23
CA CYS A 133 13.03 11.27 -0.14
C CYS A 133 11.90 10.48 -0.83
N ILE A 134 10.91 9.95 -0.09
CA ILE A 134 9.68 9.35 -0.61
C ILE A 134 8.72 10.48 -1.01
N THR A 135 9.11 11.21 -2.04
CA THR A 135 8.41 12.34 -2.64
C THR A 135 8.63 12.32 -4.14
N PRO A 136 7.61 12.61 -4.96
CA PRO A 136 7.80 12.78 -6.38
C PRO A 136 8.91 13.79 -6.69
N GLY A 137 9.75 13.46 -7.68
CA GLY A 137 10.83 14.35 -8.16
C GLY A 137 12.15 14.23 -7.41
N THR A 138 12.28 13.33 -6.44
CA THR A 138 13.57 13.01 -5.80
C THR A 138 14.34 11.98 -6.63
N GLU A 139 15.66 11.95 -6.49
CA GLU A 139 16.49 10.94 -7.15
C GLU A 139 16.17 9.52 -6.69
N PHE A 140 15.85 9.34 -5.40
CA PHE A 140 15.42 8.05 -4.85
C PHE A 140 14.20 7.50 -5.60
N MET A 141 13.18 8.33 -5.81
CA MET A 141 11.97 7.90 -6.53
C MET A 141 12.25 7.64 -8.02
N ALA A 142 13.15 8.41 -8.65
CA ALA A 142 13.56 8.15 -10.02
C ALA A 142 14.28 6.79 -10.17
N ARG A 143 15.22 6.49 -9.27
CA ARG A 143 15.89 5.18 -9.21
C ARG A 143 14.89 4.06 -8.96
N LEU A 144 14.02 4.23 -7.95
CA LEU A 144 12.99 3.24 -7.62
C LEU A 144 12.10 2.92 -8.83
N THR A 145 11.61 3.93 -9.56
CA THR A 145 10.79 3.70 -10.76
C THR A 145 11.56 2.95 -11.84
N GLN A 146 12.83 3.26 -12.07
CA GLN A 146 13.66 2.53 -13.05
C GLN A 146 13.83 1.06 -12.64
N HIS A 147 14.11 0.82 -11.36
CA HIS A 147 14.25 -0.51 -10.81
C HIS A 147 12.93 -1.31 -10.86
N LEU A 148 11.78 -0.68 -10.61
CA LEU A 148 10.47 -1.30 -10.78
C LEU A 148 10.18 -1.68 -12.23
N LYS A 149 10.50 -0.80 -13.20
CA LYS A 149 10.36 -1.12 -14.63
C LYS A 149 11.19 -2.35 -15.01
N TYR A 150 12.43 -2.43 -14.53
CA TYR A 150 13.28 -3.61 -14.73
C TYR A 150 12.70 -4.87 -14.07
N PHE A 151 12.27 -4.77 -12.80
CA PHE A 151 11.65 -5.86 -12.06
C PHE A 151 10.42 -6.43 -12.79
N ILE A 152 9.52 -5.56 -13.24
CA ILE A 152 8.33 -5.95 -14.00
C ILE A 152 8.71 -6.63 -15.31
N ALA A 153 9.63 -6.04 -16.09
CA ALA A 153 10.08 -6.61 -17.36
C ALA A 153 10.68 -8.01 -17.17
N LYS A 154 11.49 -8.19 -16.11
CA LYS A 154 12.06 -9.47 -15.74
C LYS A 154 10.96 -10.48 -15.38
N LYS A 155 10.00 -10.10 -14.53
CA LYS A 155 8.88 -10.98 -14.13
C LYS A 155 8.04 -11.41 -15.32
N VAL A 156 7.68 -10.50 -16.21
CA VAL A 156 6.95 -10.85 -17.44
C VAL A 156 7.76 -11.82 -18.32
N SER A 157 9.09 -11.69 -18.38
CA SER A 157 9.92 -12.58 -19.19
C SER A 157 10.14 -13.97 -18.60
N GLU A 158 10.15 -14.10 -17.27
CA GLU A 158 10.58 -15.33 -16.58
C GLU A 158 9.43 -16.07 -15.87
N ASP A 159 8.32 -15.39 -15.54
CA ASP A 159 7.22 -15.92 -14.73
C ASP A 159 5.92 -15.98 -15.54
N ILE A 160 5.37 -17.18 -15.68
CA ILE A 160 4.16 -17.44 -16.46
C ILE A 160 2.92 -16.76 -15.85
N ASP A 161 2.87 -16.61 -14.53
CA ASP A 161 1.72 -16.00 -13.86
C ASP A 161 1.63 -14.49 -14.18
N TRP A 162 2.77 -13.85 -14.50
CA TRP A 162 2.86 -12.43 -14.87
C TRP A 162 2.61 -12.16 -16.36
N GLN A 163 2.51 -13.20 -17.19
CA GLN A 163 2.26 -13.08 -18.64
C GLN A 163 0.78 -13.01 -18.99
N GLY A 164 -0.10 -13.43 -18.08
CA GLY A 164 -1.56 -13.41 -18.28
C GLY A 164 -2.18 -12.01 -18.23
N PRO A 165 -2.05 -11.27 -17.12
CA PRO A 165 -2.70 -9.97 -16.97
C PRO A 165 -1.94 -8.83 -17.67
N GLU A 166 -2.65 -7.77 -18.04
CA GLU A 166 -2.06 -6.48 -18.40
C GLU A 166 -1.41 -5.87 -17.14
N ILE A 167 -0.15 -5.44 -17.25
CA ILE A 167 0.57 -4.82 -16.14
C ILE A 167 0.76 -3.33 -16.41
N VAL A 168 0.24 -2.50 -15.51
CA VAL A 168 0.32 -1.05 -15.60
C VAL A 168 1.07 -0.49 -14.40
N LEU A 169 2.15 0.26 -14.65
CA LEU A 169 2.88 1.02 -13.64
C LEU A 169 2.64 2.53 -13.84
N SER A 170 1.92 3.14 -12.91
CA SER A 170 1.77 4.60 -12.83
C SER A 170 2.76 5.18 -11.84
N GLY A 171 3.97 5.52 -12.34
CA GLY A 171 5.07 6.05 -11.54
C GLY A 171 4.86 7.47 -11.01
N HIS A 172 5.85 7.96 -10.25
CA HIS A 172 5.83 9.31 -9.66
C HIS A 172 5.86 10.44 -10.71
N GLU A 173 6.19 10.12 -11.96
CA GLU A 173 6.25 11.05 -13.09
C GLU A 173 4.85 11.47 -13.56
N VAL A 174 3.84 10.64 -13.30
CA VAL A 174 2.44 10.96 -13.60
C VAL A 174 1.86 11.77 -12.43
N PRO A 175 1.27 12.96 -12.65
CA PRO A 175 0.64 13.74 -11.58
C PRO A 175 -0.51 12.99 -10.90
N GLY A 176 -0.82 13.37 -9.66
CA GLY A 176 -1.91 12.80 -8.88
C GLY A 176 -1.48 11.76 -7.85
N GLU A 177 -2.37 11.52 -6.91
CA GLU A 177 -2.18 10.59 -5.80
C GLU A 177 -2.48 9.14 -6.27
N GLY A 178 -1.81 8.15 -5.69
CA GLY A 178 -1.91 6.74 -6.07
C GLY A 178 -3.36 6.24 -6.08
N GLU A 179 -4.07 6.44 -4.97
CA GLU A 179 -5.50 6.08 -4.84
C GLU A 179 -6.39 6.76 -5.89
N HIS A 180 -6.11 8.02 -6.21
CA HIS A 180 -6.90 8.76 -7.20
C HIS A 180 -6.57 8.36 -8.64
N LYS A 181 -5.32 8.01 -8.95
CA LYS A 181 -4.90 7.42 -10.24
C LYS A 181 -5.62 6.10 -10.48
N ILE A 182 -5.70 5.24 -9.46
CA ILE A 182 -6.43 3.98 -9.51
C ILE A 182 -7.91 4.24 -9.81
N MET A 183 -8.54 5.13 -9.03
CA MET A 183 -9.97 5.43 -9.21
C MET A 183 -10.26 6.09 -10.55
N GLU A 184 -9.34 6.91 -11.08
CA GLU A 184 -9.44 7.47 -12.42
C GLU A 184 -9.37 6.38 -13.50
N TYR A 185 -8.46 5.42 -13.35
CA TYR A 185 -8.35 4.28 -14.26
C TYR A 185 -9.63 3.45 -14.27
N ILE A 186 -10.18 3.13 -13.09
CA ILE A 186 -11.47 2.41 -12.97
C ILE A 186 -12.60 3.18 -13.66
N ARG A 187 -12.74 4.49 -13.41
CA ARG A 187 -13.78 5.31 -14.06
C ARG A 187 -13.64 5.34 -15.59
N LYS A 188 -12.40 5.42 -16.11
CA LYS A 188 -12.14 5.42 -17.56
C LYS A 188 -12.44 4.07 -18.20
N ALA A 189 -12.14 2.97 -17.51
CA ALA A 189 -12.50 1.62 -17.96
C ALA A 189 -14.03 1.49 -18.02
N LYS A 190 -14.74 1.91 -16.97
CA LYS A 190 -16.22 1.89 -16.89
C LYS A 190 -16.93 2.72 -17.98
N SER A 191 -16.28 3.75 -18.50
CA SER A 191 -16.84 4.56 -19.58
C SER A 191 -16.70 3.92 -20.98
N GLN A 192 -15.95 2.82 -21.10
CA GLN A 192 -15.81 2.13 -22.38
C GLN A 192 -17.08 1.31 -22.70
N PRO A 193 -17.48 1.23 -23.98
CA PRO A 193 -18.71 0.52 -24.38
C PRO A 193 -18.71 -0.99 -24.09
N ASP A 194 -17.53 -1.59 -24.02
CA ASP A 194 -17.27 -3.02 -23.86
C ASP A 194 -16.87 -3.41 -22.43
N TYR A 195 -16.99 -2.49 -21.47
CA TYR A 195 -16.68 -2.75 -20.07
C TYR A 195 -17.62 -3.81 -19.47
N ASP A 196 -17.04 -4.86 -18.90
CA ASP A 196 -17.82 -5.84 -18.12
C ASP A 196 -18.22 -5.23 -16.76
N PRO A 197 -19.53 -5.07 -16.47
CA PRO A 197 -19.97 -4.52 -15.19
C PRO A 197 -19.65 -5.40 -13.98
N ASN A 198 -19.24 -6.66 -14.18
CA ASN A 198 -18.94 -7.62 -13.12
C ASN A 198 -17.44 -7.85 -12.88
N VAL A 199 -16.56 -6.96 -13.37
CA VAL A 199 -15.13 -7.00 -13.03
C VAL A 199 -14.95 -7.06 -11.51
N ARG A 200 -14.20 -8.04 -11.05
CA ARG A 200 -13.89 -8.24 -9.62
C ARG A 200 -12.62 -7.50 -9.26
N HIS A 201 -12.78 -6.40 -8.54
CA HIS A 201 -11.70 -5.51 -8.15
C HIS A 201 -11.14 -5.88 -6.77
N CYS A 202 -9.81 -5.94 -6.65
CA CYS A 202 -9.09 -6.03 -5.40
C CYS A 202 -8.13 -4.85 -5.28
N LEU A 203 -8.31 -4.00 -4.27
CA LEU A 203 -7.45 -2.84 -4.02
C LEU A 203 -6.68 -3.03 -2.72
N TYR A 204 -5.34 -3.04 -2.81
CA TYR A 204 -4.49 -3.07 -1.64
C TYR A 204 -4.20 -1.66 -1.11
N GLY A 205 -4.37 -1.50 0.20
CA GLY A 205 -3.88 -0.34 0.94
C GLY A 205 -4.49 -0.20 2.33
N LEU A 206 -3.78 0.49 3.21
CA LEU A 206 -4.14 0.63 4.63
C LEU A 206 -4.98 1.89 4.91
N ASP A 207 -5.18 2.75 3.92
CA ASP A 207 -5.87 4.02 4.14
C ASP A 207 -7.39 3.79 4.24
N ALA A 208 -8.02 4.53 5.16
CA ALA A 208 -9.47 4.45 5.34
C ALA A 208 -10.22 5.09 4.16
N ASP A 209 -9.57 6.02 3.45
CA ASP A 209 -10.12 6.69 2.27
C ASP A 209 -10.39 5.69 1.14
N LEU A 210 -9.61 4.59 1.04
CA LEU A 210 -9.85 3.52 0.07
C LEU A 210 -11.21 2.82 0.26
N ILE A 211 -11.73 2.78 1.49
CA ILE A 211 -13.09 2.26 1.77
C ILE A 211 -14.12 3.15 1.10
N MET A 212 -14.02 4.46 1.31
CA MET A 212 -14.96 5.41 0.71
C MET A 212 -14.82 5.44 -0.81
N LEU A 213 -13.60 5.46 -1.33
CA LEU A 213 -13.35 5.45 -2.77
C LEU A 213 -13.88 4.17 -3.44
N GLY A 214 -13.68 2.99 -2.84
CA GLY A 214 -14.23 1.74 -3.34
C GLY A 214 -15.77 1.67 -3.24
N LEU A 215 -16.37 2.26 -2.20
CA LEU A 215 -17.84 2.37 -2.12
C LEU A 215 -18.39 3.28 -3.22
N LEU A 216 -17.76 4.45 -3.44
CA LEU A 216 -18.12 5.44 -4.46
C LEU A 216 -17.88 4.95 -5.89
N SER A 217 -17.14 3.86 -6.09
CA SER A 217 -17.00 3.26 -7.43
C SER A 217 -18.31 2.65 -7.91
N HIS A 218 -19.21 2.28 -6.99
CA HIS A 218 -20.46 1.57 -7.27
C HIS A 218 -20.29 0.23 -8.01
N ASP A 219 -19.09 -0.37 -8.00
CA ASP A 219 -18.87 -1.69 -8.61
C ASP A 219 -19.42 -2.81 -7.71
N PRO A 220 -20.10 -3.83 -8.25
CA PRO A 220 -20.74 -4.88 -7.45
C PRO A 220 -19.73 -5.77 -6.73
N HIS A 221 -18.57 -6.00 -7.33
CA HIS A 221 -17.53 -6.88 -6.81
C HIS A 221 -16.25 -6.11 -6.51
N PHE A 222 -16.16 -5.59 -5.28
CA PHE A 222 -15.01 -4.79 -4.85
C PHE A 222 -14.54 -5.24 -3.47
N CYS A 223 -13.26 -5.60 -3.37
CA CYS A 223 -12.60 -5.94 -2.12
C CYS A 223 -11.41 -5.02 -1.83
N LEU A 224 -11.16 -4.75 -0.55
CA LEU A 224 -9.91 -4.17 -0.10
C LEU A 224 -9.03 -5.23 0.55
N LEU A 225 -7.80 -5.35 0.06
CA LEU A 225 -6.78 -6.18 0.67
C LEU A 225 -6.01 -5.38 1.71
N ARG A 226 -5.98 -5.87 2.95
CA ARG A 226 -5.38 -5.16 4.08
C ARG A 226 -4.57 -6.11 4.94
N GLU A 227 -3.48 -5.63 5.50
CA GLU A 227 -2.73 -6.37 6.52
C GLU A 227 -3.53 -6.44 7.83
N GLU A 228 -3.26 -7.47 8.63
CA GLU A 228 -3.80 -7.57 9.98
C GLU A 228 -3.34 -6.39 10.85
N VAL A 229 -4.30 -5.61 11.33
CA VAL A 229 -4.05 -4.56 12.33
C VAL A 229 -4.42 -5.12 13.70
N THR A 230 -3.40 -5.43 14.52
CA THR A 230 -3.63 -5.83 15.91
C THR A 230 -3.91 -4.61 16.78
N PHE A 231 -5.11 -4.54 17.36
CA PHE A 231 -5.50 -3.45 18.25
C PHE A 231 -5.12 -3.78 19.71
N GLY A 232 -4.12 -3.09 20.27
CA GLY A 232 -3.71 -3.31 21.67
C GLY A 232 -2.28 -2.87 21.98
N ARG A 233 -1.78 -3.21 23.18
CA ARG A 233 -0.36 -3.01 23.53
C ARG A 233 0.48 -3.87 22.59
N GLN A 234 1.34 -3.24 21.78
CA GLN A 234 2.35 -3.94 21.00
C GLN A 234 3.20 -4.79 21.95
N SER A 235 2.96 -6.11 21.96
CA SER A 235 3.99 -7.01 22.47
C SER A 235 5.18 -6.92 21.53
N LYS A 236 6.42 -7.00 22.05
CA LYS A 236 7.65 -7.10 21.24
C LYS A 236 7.70 -8.43 20.48
N ALA A 237 6.69 -8.74 19.69
CA ALA A 237 6.72 -9.85 18.76
C ALA A 237 7.74 -9.49 17.68
N LYS A 238 8.69 -10.41 17.43
CA LYS A 238 9.61 -10.31 16.29
C LYS A 238 8.80 -10.01 15.03
N SER A 239 9.33 -9.18 14.14
CA SER A 239 8.72 -8.95 12.82
C SER A 239 8.44 -10.32 12.21
N LYS A 240 7.16 -10.65 11.99
CA LYS A 240 6.81 -11.88 11.29
C LYS A 240 7.43 -11.80 9.89
N GLU A 241 8.01 -12.89 9.43
CA GLU A 241 8.39 -13.01 8.02
C GLU A 241 7.14 -12.79 7.16
N LEU A 242 7.34 -12.31 5.94
CA LEU A 242 6.25 -11.92 5.04
C LEU A 242 5.22 -13.05 4.85
N GLU A 243 5.70 -14.29 4.78
CA GLU A 243 4.90 -15.51 4.66
C GLU A 243 3.92 -15.73 5.83
N HIS A 244 4.28 -15.24 7.02
CA HIS A 244 3.50 -15.38 8.25
C HIS A 244 2.63 -14.14 8.53
N GLN A 245 2.64 -13.15 7.64
CA GLN A 245 1.80 -11.97 7.76
C GLN A 245 0.38 -12.29 7.32
N ASN A 246 -0.58 -11.99 8.21
CA ASN A 246 -1.99 -12.21 7.95
C ASN A 246 -2.54 -11.07 7.10
N PHE A 247 -3.35 -11.43 6.11
CA PHE A 247 -4.07 -10.49 5.25
C PHE A 247 -5.57 -10.74 5.36
N TYR A 248 -6.35 -9.67 5.32
CA TYR A 248 -7.80 -9.69 5.31
C TYR A 248 -8.33 -9.07 4.01
N LEU A 249 -9.35 -9.69 3.45
CA LEU A 249 -10.19 -9.12 2.39
C LEU A 249 -11.42 -8.49 3.04
N MET A 250 -11.53 -7.17 2.93
CA MET A 250 -12.74 -6.44 3.29
C MET A 250 -13.67 -6.36 2.06
N HIS A 251 -14.80 -7.03 2.15
CA HIS A 251 -15.81 -7.15 1.08
C HIS A 251 -16.75 -5.94 1.09
N LEU A 252 -16.61 -5.04 0.11
CA LEU A 252 -17.44 -3.84 0.05
C LEU A 252 -18.89 -4.14 -0.35
N CYS A 253 -19.16 -5.27 -1.01
CA CYS A 253 -20.54 -5.73 -1.24
C CYS A 253 -21.29 -5.95 0.08
N ILE A 254 -20.67 -6.64 1.04
CA ILE A 254 -21.26 -6.88 2.37
C ILE A 254 -21.40 -5.56 3.15
N VAL A 255 -20.42 -4.65 3.03
CA VAL A 255 -20.54 -3.31 3.63
C VAL A 255 -21.78 -2.57 3.10
N ARG A 256 -22.05 -2.64 1.79
CA ARG A 256 -23.23 -2.00 1.19
C ARG A 256 -24.53 -2.61 1.70
N GLU A 257 -24.61 -3.94 1.80
CA GLU A 257 -25.78 -4.62 2.35
C GLU A 257 -26.04 -4.20 3.81
N TYR A 258 -25.00 -4.11 4.64
CA TYR A 258 -25.15 -3.59 6.00
C TYR A 258 -25.66 -2.16 6.06
N LEU A 259 -25.13 -1.28 5.20
CA LEU A 259 -25.55 0.12 5.14
C LEU A 259 -26.98 0.30 4.61
N GLU A 260 -27.46 -0.60 3.76
CA GLU A 260 -28.84 -0.58 3.25
C GLU A 260 -29.86 -1.04 4.30
N LEU A 261 -29.45 -1.93 5.20
CA LEU A 261 -30.29 -2.46 6.27
C LEU A 261 -30.38 -1.55 7.51
N GLU A 262 -29.57 -0.49 7.57
CA GLU A 262 -29.59 0.51 8.66
C GLU A 262 -30.58 1.65 8.44
#